data_AF-A0A952ELL6-F1
#
_entry.id   AF-A0A952ELL6-F1
#
_cell.length_a   1.000
_cell.length_b   1.000
_cell.length_c   1.000
_cell.angle_alpha   90.00
_cell.angle_beta   90.00
_cell.angle_gamma   90.00
#
_symmetry.space_group_name_H-M   'P 1'
#
loop_
_entity.id
_entity.type
_entity.pdbx_description
1 polymer ?
#
loop_
_entity_poly.entity_id
_entity_poly.type
_entity_poly.pdbx_seq_one_letter_code
_entity_poly.pdbx_strand_id
1 'polypeptide(L)'
;MWALAQYSNGAPFPVGSTGVSVKLETTPTIVRITLVGPSNSYLALGAGDQGMAAGADGFIYNSTASTDYTFAGVGVMPSPDAVQDWTINSNTVTGTTRTIVATRSLAGSAGDTPIPNATGALEVFVARGPNSLVLQYHGANRDYATLGMNFDPTLATGEVVVEEKAMIYPNPVGDVLHINNLVKIDKLKIYDAAGRVVISPALVTEKLDVTALQSGTYYVEVRTSDGKTAYEKIIKK
;
A
#
# COMPACT_ATOMS: atom_id res chain seq x y z
N MET A 1 -12.57 0.45 5.31
CA MET A 1 -11.93 -0.71 4.65
C MET A 1 -10.65 -0.18 4.06
N TRP A 2 -9.49 -0.59 4.57
CA TRP A 2 -8.18 -0.02 4.20
C TRP A 2 -7.84 -0.40 2.76
N ALA A 3 -7.30 0.54 1.97
CA ALA A 3 -6.75 0.22 0.66
C ALA A 3 -5.55 -0.72 0.83
N LEU A 4 -5.49 -1.77 -0.01
CA LEU A 4 -4.37 -2.69 -0.04
C LEU A 4 -3.17 -2.00 -0.71
N ALA A 5 -1.95 -2.34 -0.26
CA ALA A 5 -0.71 -1.73 -0.75
C ALA A 5 -0.43 -2.14 -2.21
N GLN A 6 -0.02 -1.18 -3.03
CA GLN A 6 0.42 -1.38 -4.42
C GLN A 6 1.89 -1.81 -4.50
N TYR A 7 2.76 -1.20 -3.68
CA TYR A 7 4.17 -1.59 -3.58
C TYR A 7 4.54 -1.87 -2.13
N SER A 8 5.46 -2.81 -1.93
CA SER A 8 5.90 -3.25 -0.61
C SER A 8 7.33 -3.79 -0.66
N ASN A 9 8.06 -3.66 0.44
CA ASN A 9 9.31 -4.39 0.66
C ASN A 9 9.09 -5.79 1.31
N GLY A 10 7.85 -6.24 1.43
CA GLY A 10 7.50 -7.56 1.96
C GLY A 10 7.22 -7.55 3.48
N ALA A 11 7.76 -8.51 4.21
CA ALA A 11 7.67 -8.54 5.68
C ALA A 11 8.62 -7.50 6.32
N PRO A 12 8.41 -7.10 7.59
CA PRO A 12 9.37 -6.22 8.28
C PRO A 12 10.80 -6.77 8.19
N PHE A 13 11.68 -5.97 7.60
CA PHE A 13 13.06 -6.32 7.31
C PHE A 13 13.99 -5.75 8.39
N PRO A 14 14.83 -6.57 9.05
CA PRO A 14 15.77 -6.09 10.06
C PRO A 14 16.86 -5.20 9.45
N VAL A 15 17.11 -4.04 10.04
CA VAL A 15 18.10 -3.08 9.57
C VAL A 15 19.38 -3.22 10.40
N GLY A 16 20.38 -3.87 9.81
CA GLY A 16 21.65 -4.14 10.45
C GLY A 16 21.53 -4.90 11.77
N SER A 17 22.41 -4.59 12.73
CA SER A 17 22.36 -5.12 14.10
C SER A 17 21.60 -4.22 15.08
N THR A 18 20.85 -3.24 14.57
CA THR A 18 20.17 -2.23 15.41
C THR A 18 19.07 -2.82 16.28
N GLY A 19 18.48 -3.95 15.88
CA GLY A 19 17.26 -4.50 16.50
C GLY A 19 15.99 -3.75 16.09
N VAL A 20 16.06 -2.91 15.05
CA VAL A 20 14.89 -2.28 14.40
C VAL A 20 14.63 -3.00 13.08
N SER A 21 13.37 -3.34 12.83
CA SER A 21 12.91 -3.81 11.53
C SER A 21 11.93 -2.82 10.91
N VAL A 22 12.01 -2.67 9.59
CA VAL A 22 11.22 -1.72 8.82
C VAL A 22 10.42 -2.45 7.75
N LYS A 23 9.14 -2.11 7.65
CA LYS A 23 8.33 -2.38 6.48
C LYS A 23 7.81 -1.06 5.93
N LEU A 24 7.83 -0.91 4.61
CA LEU A 24 7.21 0.21 3.93
C LEU A 24 6.29 -0.32 2.85
N GLU A 25 5.10 0.25 2.79
CA GLU A 25 4.06 -0.04 1.83
C GLU A 25 3.48 1.25 1.29
N THR A 26 3.16 1.28 0.01
CA THR A 26 2.51 2.44 -0.60
C THR A 26 1.23 2.04 -1.29
N THR A 27 0.24 2.92 -1.28
CA THR A 27 -0.89 2.93 -2.21
C THR A 27 -0.72 4.14 -3.16
N PRO A 28 -1.63 4.39 -4.12
CA PRO A 28 -1.56 5.58 -4.96
C PRO A 28 -1.50 6.92 -4.22
N THR A 29 -1.90 6.97 -2.94
CA THR A 29 -2.02 8.24 -2.19
C THR A 29 -1.32 8.26 -0.84
N ILE A 30 -1.01 7.09 -0.25
CA ILE A 30 -0.42 7.03 1.09
C ILE A 30 0.80 6.12 1.15
N VAL A 31 1.72 6.45 2.05
CA VAL A 31 2.74 5.54 2.55
C VAL A 31 2.31 5.04 3.93
N ARG A 32 2.55 3.75 4.18
CA ARG A 32 2.43 3.09 5.48
C ARG A 32 3.79 2.56 5.89
N ILE A 33 4.23 2.93 7.08
CA ILE A 33 5.42 2.36 7.70
C ILE A 33 5.00 1.39 8.80
N THR A 34 5.75 0.29 8.94
CA THR A 34 5.74 -0.54 10.14
C THR A 34 7.14 -0.55 10.73
N LEU A 35 7.28 -0.07 11.96
CA LEU A 35 8.50 -0.15 12.74
C LEU A 35 8.36 -1.17 13.86
N VAL A 36 9.29 -2.11 13.92
CA VAL A 36 9.37 -3.12 14.97
C VAL A 36 10.69 -2.94 15.70
N GLY A 37 10.67 -2.88 17.02
CA GLY A 37 11.90 -2.74 17.81
C GLY A 37 11.68 -2.86 19.32
N PRO A 38 12.72 -2.59 20.14
CA PRO A 38 12.61 -2.68 21.58
C PRO A 38 11.58 -1.71 22.15
N SER A 39 10.66 -2.19 22.99
CA SER A 39 9.52 -1.41 23.47
C SER A 39 9.87 -0.28 24.44
N ASN A 40 11.08 -0.35 25.00
CA ASN A 40 11.67 0.63 25.92
C ASN A 40 12.53 1.69 25.21
N SER A 41 12.62 1.69 23.88
CA SER A 41 13.47 2.59 23.10
C SER A 41 12.63 3.44 22.16
N TYR A 42 13.00 4.71 21.93
CA TYR A 42 12.46 5.45 20.80
C TYR A 42 12.83 4.72 19.50
N LEU A 43 11.99 4.81 18.48
CA LEU A 43 12.23 4.20 17.17
C LEU A 43 12.16 5.30 16.11
N ALA A 44 13.21 5.44 15.32
CA ALA A 44 13.33 6.44 14.27
C ALA A 44 13.54 5.79 12.90
N LEU A 45 12.94 6.38 11.88
CA LEU A 45 13.08 6.03 10.48
C LEU A 45 13.13 7.33 9.66
N GLY A 46 14.14 7.47 8.81
CA GLY A 46 14.16 8.51 7.77
C GLY A 46 14.49 7.93 6.41
N ALA A 47 14.30 8.74 5.37
CA ALA A 47 14.59 8.37 3.99
C ALA A 47 15.96 8.93 3.55
N GLY A 48 16.67 8.17 2.70
CA GLY A 48 18.01 8.50 2.19
C GLY A 48 19.14 7.73 2.87
N ASP A 49 20.36 7.97 2.40
CA ASP A 49 21.61 7.28 2.81
C ASP A 49 22.57 8.17 3.64
N GLN A 50 22.21 9.44 3.87
CA GLN A 50 23.04 10.41 4.61
C GLN A 50 22.65 10.57 6.09
N GLY A 51 21.62 9.85 6.55
CA GLY A 51 21.22 9.83 7.96
C GLY A 51 20.67 11.16 8.42
N MET A 52 21.20 11.68 9.53
CA MET A 52 20.80 12.98 10.11
C MET A 52 21.36 14.20 9.35
N ALA A 53 21.58 14.10 8.03
CA ALA A 53 22.04 15.24 7.23
C ALA A 53 21.06 16.41 7.34
N ALA A 54 21.57 17.64 7.15
CA ALA A 54 20.73 18.82 7.18
C ALA A 54 19.68 18.77 6.06
N GLY A 55 18.41 18.93 6.41
CA GLY A 55 17.29 18.80 5.48
C GLY A 55 16.78 17.36 5.31
N ALA A 56 17.33 16.38 6.02
CA ALA A 56 16.69 15.07 6.10
C ALA A 56 15.40 15.17 6.92
N ASP A 57 14.51 14.20 6.67
CA ASP A 57 13.16 14.09 7.24
C ASP A 57 12.98 12.67 7.79
N GLY A 58 12.19 12.51 8.85
CA GLY A 58 11.96 11.23 9.46
C GLY A 58 10.85 11.16 10.48
N PHE A 59 10.27 9.96 10.55
CA PHE A 59 9.36 9.54 11.59
C PHE A 59 10.15 9.18 12.85
N ILE A 60 9.79 9.75 14.01
CA ILE A 60 10.33 9.31 15.31
C ILE A 60 9.21 9.07 16.31
N TYR A 61 9.07 7.83 16.76
CA TYR A 61 8.24 7.50 17.91
C TYR A 61 9.05 7.58 19.21
N ASN A 62 8.58 8.41 20.14
CA ASN A 62 9.18 8.64 21.44
C ASN A 62 8.08 8.92 22.49
N SER A 63 8.44 9.44 23.67
CA SER A 63 7.50 9.78 24.74
C SER A 63 6.73 11.10 24.54
N THR A 64 6.89 11.78 23.40
CA THR A 64 6.21 13.03 23.06
C THR A 64 5.07 12.78 22.07
N ALA A 65 4.27 13.81 21.79
CA ALA A 65 3.15 13.70 20.86
C ALA A 65 3.57 13.76 19.38
N SER A 66 4.67 14.46 19.08
CA SER A 66 5.15 14.64 17.71
C SER A 66 5.84 13.39 17.19
N THR A 67 5.60 13.09 15.92
CA THR A 67 6.21 11.97 15.20
C THR A 67 6.88 12.39 13.90
N ASP A 68 6.57 13.57 13.36
CA ASP A 68 7.34 14.22 12.29
C ASP A 68 8.48 15.06 12.83
N TYR A 69 9.65 14.89 12.22
CA TYR A 69 10.87 15.57 12.61
C TYR A 69 11.75 15.89 11.40
N THR A 70 12.15 17.14 11.29
CA THR A 70 13.26 17.59 10.45
C THR A 70 14.60 17.46 11.19
N PHE A 71 15.65 17.18 10.40
CA PHE A 71 17.03 17.06 10.85
C PHE A 71 17.86 18.26 10.39
N ALA A 72 18.58 18.89 11.32
CA ALA A 72 19.39 20.08 11.06
C ALA A 72 20.89 19.78 10.91
N GLY A 73 21.27 18.51 10.75
CA GLY A 73 22.65 18.06 10.63
C GLY A 73 23.10 17.10 11.73
N VAL A 74 24.19 16.38 11.45
CA VAL A 74 24.74 15.36 12.35
C VAL A 74 25.17 16.00 13.67
N GLY A 75 24.73 15.42 14.79
CA GLY A 75 25.01 15.92 16.14
C GLY A 75 24.02 16.95 16.66
N VAL A 76 23.08 17.41 15.82
CA VAL A 76 21.97 18.29 16.24
C VAL A 76 20.75 17.45 16.58
N MET A 77 20.07 17.78 17.68
CA MET A 77 18.84 17.09 18.06
C MET A 77 17.74 17.33 17.01
N PRO A 78 17.02 16.29 16.55
CA PRO A 78 15.87 16.46 15.67
C PRO A 78 14.82 17.39 16.28
N SER A 79 14.22 18.23 15.45
CA SER A 79 13.18 19.17 15.87
C SER A 79 11.84 18.71 15.31
N PRO A 80 10.74 18.71 16.10
CA PRO A 80 9.42 18.42 15.56
C PRO A 80 9.05 19.37 14.44
N ASP A 81 8.39 18.87 13.40
CA ASP A 81 7.91 19.73 12.33
C ASP A 81 6.71 20.58 12.76
N ALA A 82 6.54 21.70 12.08
CA ALA A 82 5.43 22.62 12.33
C ALA A 82 4.07 21.99 11.96
N VAL A 83 4.08 21.07 11.00
CA VAL A 83 2.94 20.26 10.56
C VAL A 83 3.25 18.81 10.88
N GLN A 84 2.28 18.11 11.46
CA GLN A 84 2.36 16.68 11.72
C GLN A 84 1.56 15.96 10.63
N ASP A 85 2.27 15.29 9.73
CA ASP A 85 1.71 14.50 8.64
C ASP A 85 1.47 13.04 9.05
N TRP A 86 2.34 12.49 9.90
CA TRP A 86 2.20 11.11 10.35
C TRP A 86 1.02 10.90 11.31
N THR A 87 0.20 9.92 10.99
CA THR A 87 -0.86 9.38 11.85
C THR A 87 -0.49 7.97 12.30
N ILE A 88 -0.35 7.75 13.62
CA ILE A 88 -0.19 6.41 14.19
C ILE A 88 -1.54 5.66 14.09
N ASN A 89 -1.58 4.58 13.32
CA ASN A 89 -2.76 3.73 13.17
C ASN A 89 -2.77 2.57 14.17
N SER A 90 -1.59 2.11 14.60
CA SER A 90 -1.44 1.05 15.59
C SER A 90 -0.13 1.19 16.36
N ASN A 91 -0.15 0.87 17.65
CA ASN A 91 1.02 0.84 18.51
C ASN A 91 0.82 -0.25 19.56
N THR A 92 1.42 -1.42 19.34
CA THR A 92 1.26 -2.59 20.20
C THR A 92 2.59 -2.95 20.84
N VAL A 93 2.53 -3.52 22.05
CA VAL A 93 3.68 -4.08 22.74
C VAL A 93 3.36 -5.53 23.08
N THR A 94 4.26 -6.44 22.71
CA THR A 94 4.20 -7.86 23.07
C THR A 94 5.55 -8.25 23.65
N GLY A 95 5.57 -8.56 24.96
CA GLY A 95 6.82 -8.72 25.71
C GLY A 95 7.68 -7.46 25.65
N THR A 96 8.91 -7.60 25.18
CA THR A 96 9.89 -6.50 25.02
C THR A 96 9.88 -5.87 23.63
N THR A 97 8.98 -6.28 22.74
CA THR A 97 8.91 -5.80 21.36
C THR A 97 7.73 -4.87 21.16
N ARG A 98 7.96 -3.73 20.52
CA ARG A 98 6.92 -2.79 20.06
C ARG A 98 6.78 -2.88 18.55
N THR A 99 5.54 -2.84 18.08
CA THR A 99 5.20 -2.67 16.66
C THR A 99 4.37 -1.41 16.49
N ILE A 100 4.83 -0.51 15.63
CA ILE A 100 4.16 0.74 15.30
C ILE A 100 3.79 0.70 13.83
N VAL A 101 2.55 1.04 13.54
CA VAL A 101 2.06 1.25 12.18
C VAL A 101 1.60 2.69 12.06
N ALA A 102 2.18 3.43 11.11
CA ALA A 102 1.82 4.82 10.87
C ALA A 102 1.67 5.10 9.37
N THR A 103 0.89 6.11 9.04
CA THR A 103 0.62 6.52 7.66
C THR A 103 0.76 8.02 7.48
N ARG A 104 1.16 8.44 6.28
CA ARG A 104 1.03 9.81 5.78
C ARG A 104 0.80 9.80 4.27
N SER A 105 0.55 10.98 3.69
CA SER A 105 0.48 11.12 2.23
C SER A 105 1.85 10.81 1.60
N LEU A 106 1.90 10.40 0.33
CA LEU A 106 3.18 10.12 -0.34
C LEU A 106 4.09 11.37 -0.42
N ALA A 107 3.49 12.56 -0.54
CA ALA A 107 4.22 13.81 -0.68
C ALA A 107 4.69 14.37 0.67
N GLY A 108 3.93 14.13 1.74
CA GLY A 108 4.11 14.87 2.98
C GLY A 108 3.65 16.32 2.90
N SER A 109 4.10 17.13 3.86
CA SER A 109 3.97 18.60 3.79
C SER A 109 5.28 19.26 3.33
N ALA A 110 5.35 20.58 3.43
CA ALA A 110 6.49 21.34 2.93
C ALA A 110 7.73 21.13 3.82
N GLY A 111 8.77 20.51 3.26
CA GLY A 111 9.99 20.15 3.98
C GLY A 111 10.21 18.64 4.04
N ASP A 112 9.15 17.87 3.83
CA ASP A 112 9.20 16.42 3.87
C ASP A 112 9.90 15.82 2.65
N THR A 113 10.49 14.64 2.85
CA THR A 113 10.99 13.82 1.75
C THR A 113 9.83 13.01 1.14
N PRO A 114 9.52 13.17 -0.16
CA PRO A 114 8.47 12.38 -0.80
C PRO A 114 8.84 10.90 -0.90
N ILE A 115 7.87 10.02 -0.72
CA ILE A 115 8.03 8.57 -0.88
C ILE A 115 7.43 8.12 -2.22
N PRO A 116 8.21 7.51 -3.13
CA PRO A 116 7.71 7.04 -4.41
C PRO A 116 6.71 5.88 -4.26
N ASN A 117 5.60 5.95 -4.98
CA ASN A 117 4.70 4.81 -5.19
C ASN A 117 5.08 4.09 -6.51
N ALA A 118 6.24 3.45 -6.51
CA ALA A 118 6.81 2.78 -7.67
C ALA A 118 7.71 1.61 -7.27
N THR A 119 8.01 0.72 -8.24
CA THR A 119 9.07 -0.28 -8.05
C THR A 119 10.44 0.40 -8.02
N GLY A 120 11.34 -0.08 -7.17
CA GLY A 120 12.71 0.42 -7.13
C GLY A 120 13.40 0.20 -5.79
N ALA A 121 14.56 0.84 -5.64
CA ALA A 121 15.26 0.91 -4.37
C ALA A 121 14.85 2.19 -3.63
N LEU A 122 14.57 2.06 -2.34
CA LEU A 122 14.40 3.18 -1.43
C LEU A 122 15.41 3.06 -0.31
N GLU A 123 16.33 4.00 -0.23
CA GLU A 123 17.29 4.07 0.87
C GLU A 123 16.62 4.63 2.11
N VAL A 124 16.90 4.02 3.26
CA VAL A 124 16.41 4.44 4.56
C VAL A 124 17.52 4.35 5.59
N PHE A 125 17.36 5.13 6.64
CA PHE A 125 18.15 5.01 7.85
C PHE A 125 17.25 4.83 9.05
N VAL A 126 17.76 4.09 10.04
CA VAL A 126 17.06 3.90 11.31
C VAL A 126 17.95 4.28 12.46
N ALA A 127 17.32 4.67 13.57
CA ALA A 127 17.98 4.77 14.85
C ALA A 127 17.02 4.36 15.96
N ARG A 128 17.58 3.97 17.11
CA ARG A 128 16.80 3.80 18.33
C ARG A 128 17.53 4.32 19.56
N GLY A 129 16.74 4.61 20.58
CA GLY A 129 17.28 4.97 21.89
C GLY A 129 18.04 3.82 22.57
N PRO A 130 19.04 4.12 23.40
CA PRO A 130 19.71 3.12 24.22
C PRO A 130 18.84 2.77 25.44
N ASN A 131 17.78 1.99 25.25
CA ASN A 131 16.81 1.62 26.29
C ASN A 131 16.05 2.81 26.90
N SER A 132 15.75 3.83 26.09
CA SER A 132 14.95 4.97 26.52
C SER A 132 14.00 5.45 25.42
N LEU A 133 12.77 5.78 25.82
CA LEU A 133 11.74 6.40 24.99
C LEU A 133 11.92 7.91 24.79
N VAL A 134 12.90 8.53 25.46
CA VAL A 134 13.21 9.96 25.30
C VAL A 134 14.26 10.13 24.20
N LEU A 135 14.08 11.16 23.36
CA LEU A 135 15.08 11.53 22.36
C LEU A 135 16.42 11.85 23.02
N GLN A 136 17.43 11.13 22.59
CA GLN A 136 18.81 11.29 23.02
C GLN A 136 19.74 10.65 21.99
N TYR A 137 21.04 10.82 22.18
CA TYR A 137 22.04 10.22 21.32
C TYR A 137 21.89 8.69 21.22
N HIS A 138 21.71 8.16 20.01
CA HIS A 138 21.50 6.72 19.76
C HIS A 138 22.77 5.87 19.97
N GLY A 139 23.94 6.51 20.09
CA GLY A 139 25.22 5.79 20.17
C GLY A 139 25.39 4.88 18.97
N ALA A 140 25.64 3.58 19.21
CA ALA A 140 25.80 2.58 18.16
C ALA A 140 24.50 2.07 17.52
N ASN A 141 23.32 2.44 18.05
CA ASN A 141 22.02 1.87 17.67
C ASN A 141 21.38 2.57 16.45
N ARG A 142 22.10 2.57 15.33
CA ARG A 142 21.72 3.22 14.06
C ARG A 142 22.38 2.50 12.89
N ASP A 143 21.71 2.43 11.76
CA ASP A 143 22.23 1.82 10.53
C ASP A 143 21.37 2.23 9.32
N TYR A 144 21.81 1.83 8.12
CA TYR A 144 21.16 2.09 6.84
C TYR A 144 20.63 0.80 6.22
N ALA A 145 19.63 0.92 5.35
CA ALA A 145 19.17 -0.17 4.50
C ALA A 145 18.67 0.33 3.15
N THR A 146 18.75 -0.53 2.15
CA THR A 146 18.06 -0.33 0.87
C THR A 146 16.83 -1.24 0.84
N LEU A 147 15.64 -0.64 0.82
CA LEU A 147 14.38 -1.37 0.70
C LEU A 147 14.07 -1.59 -0.78
N GLY A 148 13.99 -2.85 -1.20
CA GLY A 148 13.50 -3.22 -2.53
C GLY A 148 11.99 -3.11 -2.57
N MET A 149 11.47 -2.00 -3.08
CA MET A 149 10.05 -1.77 -3.31
C MET A 149 9.62 -2.57 -4.54
N ASN A 150 8.83 -3.62 -4.31
CA ASN A 150 8.31 -4.47 -5.36
C ASN A 150 6.80 -4.27 -5.51
N PHE A 151 6.30 -4.44 -6.73
CA PHE A 151 4.87 -4.51 -6.96
C PHE A 151 4.32 -5.76 -6.25
N ASP A 152 3.31 -5.59 -5.42
CA ASP A 152 2.66 -6.71 -4.75
C ASP A 152 1.36 -7.06 -5.50
N PRO A 153 1.36 -8.03 -6.44
CA PRO A 153 0.18 -8.33 -7.25
C PRO A 153 -0.97 -8.92 -6.42
N THR A 154 -0.70 -9.46 -5.23
CA THR A 154 -1.71 -10.05 -4.35
C THR A 154 -2.45 -8.99 -3.53
N LEU A 155 -1.81 -7.83 -3.37
CA LEU A 155 -2.32 -6.67 -2.64
C LEU A 155 -2.65 -5.49 -3.57
N ALA A 156 -2.23 -5.53 -4.84
CA ALA A 156 -2.55 -4.52 -5.86
C ALA A 156 -4.00 -4.56 -6.38
N THR A 157 -4.92 -5.23 -5.68
CA THR A 157 -6.36 -5.19 -6.00
C THR A 157 -7.01 -3.83 -5.66
N GLY A 158 -6.20 -2.80 -5.41
CA GLY A 158 -6.57 -1.40 -5.28
C GLY A 158 -6.96 -0.68 -6.58
N GLU A 159 -7.06 -1.37 -7.71
CA GLU A 159 -7.88 -0.92 -8.85
C GLU A 159 -9.02 -1.93 -9.11
N VAL A 160 -9.82 -2.21 -8.08
CA VAL A 160 -11.26 -2.20 -8.35
C VAL A 160 -11.56 -0.72 -8.56
N VAL A 161 -11.77 -0.32 -9.81
CA VAL A 161 -12.45 0.93 -10.13
C VAL A 161 -13.80 0.86 -9.41
N VAL A 162 -13.88 1.45 -8.21
CA VAL A 162 -15.10 1.58 -7.40
C VAL A 162 -16.00 2.67 -8.02
N GLU A 163 -16.13 2.70 -9.35
CA GLU A 163 -17.14 3.49 -10.03
C GLU A 163 -18.06 2.70 -10.97
N GLU A 164 -17.82 1.41 -11.27
CA GLU A 164 -18.71 0.67 -12.18
C GLU A 164 -19.08 -0.75 -11.69
N LYS A 165 -19.31 -0.92 -10.38
CA LYS A 165 -19.68 -2.22 -9.76
C LYS A 165 -21.03 -2.83 -10.18
N ALA A 166 -21.62 -2.35 -11.27
CA ALA A 166 -22.79 -2.95 -11.90
C ALA A 166 -22.85 -2.61 -13.40
N MET A 167 -21.77 -2.89 -14.14
CA MET A 167 -21.90 -2.95 -15.60
C MET A 167 -22.83 -4.10 -15.99
N ILE A 168 -22.91 -5.16 -15.19
CA ILE A 168 -23.58 -6.39 -15.61
C ILE A 168 -24.62 -6.85 -14.58
N TYR A 169 -25.85 -7.11 -15.04
CA TYR A 169 -26.98 -7.54 -14.19
C TYR A 169 -28.00 -8.37 -14.98
N PRO A 170 -28.90 -9.12 -14.33
CA PRO A 170 -28.88 -9.47 -12.92
C PRO A 170 -27.79 -10.51 -12.61
N ASN A 171 -27.32 -10.53 -11.37
CA ASN A 171 -26.51 -11.61 -10.83
C ASN A 171 -27.14 -12.07 -9.50
N PRO A 172 -27.68 -13.29 -9.40
CA PRO A 172 -27.63 -14.40 -10.38
C PRO A 172 -28.49 -14.18 -11.65
N VAL A 173 -27.98 -14.61 -12.80
CA VAL A 173 -28.59 -14.48 -14.13
C VAL A 173 -29.40 -15.72 -14.53
N GLY A 174 -30.54 -15.50 -15.19
CA GLY A 174 -31.32 -16.54 -15.86
C GLY A 174 -30.85 -16.71 -17.29
N ASP A 175 -31.56 -16.08 -18.23
CA ASP A 175 -31.32 -16.25 -19.67
C ASP A 175 -30.56 -15.10 -20.31
N VAL A 176 -30.80 -13.87 -19.84
CA VAL A 176 -30.25 -12.66 -20.45
C VAL A 176 -29.47 -11.88 -19.42
N LEU A 177 -28.24 -11.56 -19.78
CA LEU A 177 -27.33 -10.72 -19.04
C LEU A 177 -27.36 -9.31 -19.65
N HIS A 178 -27.77 -8.32 -18.87
CA HIS A 178 -27.80 -6.92 -19.26
C HIS A 178 -26.45 -6.26 -19.01
N ILE A 179 -26.02 -5.43 -19.96
CA ILE A 179 -24.74 -4.72 -19.94
C ILE A 179 -25.00 -3.21 -20.03
N ASN A 180 -24.68 -2.48 -18.96
CA ASN A 180 -24.71 -1.02 -18.89
C ASN A 180 -23.43 -0.39 -19.45
N ASN A 181 -23.49 0.90 -19.78
CA ASN A 181 -22.34 1.71 -20.20
C ASN A 181 -21.60 1.19 -21.45
N LEU A 182 -22.31 0.61 -22.43
CA LEU A 182 -21.74 0.09 -23.67
C LEU A 182 -20.76 1.01 -24.40
N VAL A 183 -20.96 2.33 -24.31
CA VAL A 183 -20.12 3.35 -24.94
C VAL A 183 -18.64 3.19 -24.55
N LYS A 184 -18.36 2.60 -23.39
CA LYS A 184 -17.02 2.38 -22.88
C LYS A 184 -16.46 0.97 -23.17
N ILE A 185 -17.22 0.05 -23.78
CA ILE A 185 -16.83 -1.36 -23.92
C ILE A 185 -16.39 -1.67 -25.35
N ASP A 186 -15.16 -2.17 -25.51
CA ASP A 186 -14.59 -2.63 -26.78
C ASP A 186 -14.79 -4.15 -26.97
N LYS A 187 -14.53 -4.96 -25.92
CA LYS A 187 -14.67 -6.42 -25.99
C LYS A 187 -15.26 -7.00 -24.72
N LEU A 188 -15.97 -8.12 -24.88
CA LEU A 188 -16.51 -8.91 -23.79
C LEU A 188 -16.27 -10.40 -24.03
N LYS A 189 -15.86 -11.12 -23.00
CA LYS A 189 -15.75 -12.59 -22.99
C LYS A 189 -16.32 -13.15 -21.71
N ILE A 190 -16.89 -14.36 -21.78
CA ILE A 190 -17.28 -15.14 -20.61
C ILE A 190 -16.44 -16.40 -20.54
N TYR A 191 -15.90 -16.67 -19.36
CA TYR A 191 -15.11 -17.83 -19.04
C TYR A 191 -15.84 -18.72 -18.03
N ASP A 192 -15.67 -20.03 -18.16
CA ASP A 192 -16.07 -20.98 -17.13
C ASP A 192 -15.04 -21.03 -15.97
N ALA A 193 -15.34 -21.82 -14.94
CA ALA A 193 -14.46 -21.99 -13.78
C ALA A 193 -13.08 -22.60 -14.10
N ALA A 194 -12.92 -23.23 -15.27
CA ALA A 194 -11.65 -23.78 -15.74
C ALA A 194 -10.86 -22.77 -16.61
N GLY A 195 -11.37 -21.55 -16.80
CA GLY A 195 -10.74 -20.52 -17.61
C GLY A 195 -10.94 -20.69 -19.12
N ARG A 196 -11.88 -21.54 -19.55
CA ARG A 196 -12.20 -21.71 -20.97
C ARG A 196 -13.20 -20.65 -21.41
N VAL A 197 -12.96 -20.01 -22.56
CA VAL A 197 -13.91 -19.07 -23.16
C VAL A 197 -15.15 -19.84 -23.62
N VAL A 198 -16.31 -19.48 -23.07
CA VAL A 198 -17.60 -20.09 -23.41
C VAL A 198 -18.48 -19.17 -24.25
N ILE A 199 -18.32 -17.85 -24.11
CA ILE A 199 -19.02 -16.84 -24.92
C ILE A 199 -18.03 -15.73 -25.29
N SER A 200 -18.02 -15.31 -26.55
CA SER A 200 -17.21 -14.21 -27.07
C SER A 200 -17.94 -13.55 -28.24
N PRO A 201 -18.91 -12.65 -27.98
CA PRO A 201 -19.68 -12.02 -29.04
C PRO A 201 -18.78 -11.19 -29.96
N ALA A 202 -19.08 -11.18 -31.27
CA ALA A 202 -18.38 -10.34 -32.23
C ALA A 202 -18.70 -8.84 -32.04
N LEU A 203 -19.88 -8.53 -31.48
CA LEU A 203 -20.33 -7.18 -31.15
C LEU A 203 -20.95 -7.19 -29.75
N VAL A 204 -20.57 -6.24 -28.90
CA VAL A 204 -21.13 -6.09 -27.55
C VAL A 204 -22.40 -5.23 -27.61
N THR A 205 -23.50 -5.76 -27.09
CA THR A 205 -24.82 -5.12 -27.03
C THR A 205 -25.34 -5.09 -25.59
N GLU A 206 -26.44 -4.35 -25.33
CA GLU A 206 -26.96 -4.15 -23.97
C GLU A 206 -27.52 -5.44 -23.35
N LYS A 207 -27.71 -6.47 -24.17
CA LYS A 207 -28.28 -7.76 -23.79
C LYS A 207 -27.45 -8.86 -24.41
N LEU A 208 -26.92 -9.72 -23.56
CA LEU A 208 -26.20 -10.91 -23.95
C LEU A 208 -27.01 -12.15 -23.56
N ASP A 209 -27.29 -13.00 -24.54
CA ASP A 209 -27.91 -14.29 -24.32
C ASP A 209 -26.90 -15.25 -23.67
N VAL A 210 -27.27 -15.78 -22.52
CA VAL A 210 -26.50 -16.74 -21.73
C VAL A 210 -27.31 -18.02 -21.44
N THR A 211 -28.43 -18.24 -22.13
CA THR A 211 -29.31 -19.42 -21.94
C THR A 211 -28.57 -20.74 -22.16
N ALA A 212 -27.59 -20.77 -23.06
CA ALA A 212 -26.79 -21.95 -23.34
C ALA A 212 -25.84 -22.35 -22.18
N LEU A 213 -25.60 -21.46 -21.22
CA LEU A 213 -24.75 -21.75 -20.07
C LEU A 213 -25.47 -22.64 -19.06
N GLN A 214 -24.79 -23.67 -18.57
CA GLN A 214 -25.27 -24.48 -17.45
C GLN A 214 -25.20 -23.69 -16.14
N SER A 215 -26.03 -24.02 -15.17
CA SER A 215 -25.98 -23.44 -13.82
C SER A 215 -24.58 -23.55 -13.22
N GLY A 216 -24.03 -22.44 -12.72
CA GLY A 216 -22.64 -22.42 -12.28
C GLY A 216 -22.05 -21.02 -12.12
N THR A 217 -20.76 -20.99 -11.77
CA THR A 217 -19.98 -19.75 -11.68
C THR A 217 -19.25 -19.48 -12.99
N TYR A 218 -19.35 -18.25 -13.47
CA TYR A 218 -18.64 -17.76 -14.65
C TYR A 218 -17.96 -16.42 -14.37
N TYR A 219 -16.99 -16.07 -15.20
CA TYR A 219 -16.24 -14.82 -15.11
C TYR A 219 -16.39 -14.06 -16.43
N VAL A 220 -16.88 -12.83 -16.36
CA VAL A 220 -17.01 -11.93 -17.49
C VAL A 220 -15.79 -11.02 -17.52
N GLU A 221 -15.01 -11.08 -18.59
CA GLU A 221 -13.95 -10.12 -18.91
C GLU A 221 -14.54 -9.03 -19.78
N VAL A 222 -14.37 -7.78 -19.35
CA VAL A 222 -14.76 -6.59 -20.11
C VAL A 222 -13.50 -5.80 -20.41
N ARG A 223 -13.22 -5.57 -21.70
CA ARG A 223 -12.17 -4.66 -22.14
C ARG A 223 -12.82 -3.35 -22.58
N THR A 224 -12.37 -2.25 -21.99
CA THR A 224 -12.90 -0.92 -22.28
C THR A 224 -12.15 -0.26 -23.45
N SER A 225 -12.78 0.74 -24.07
CA SER A 225 -12.23 1.48 -25.22
C SER A 225 -10.94 2.24 -24.90
N ASP A 226 -10.71 2.58 -23.62
CA ASP A 226 -9.46 3.17 -23.12
C ASP A 226 -8.35 2.14 -22.84
N GLY A 227 -8.61 0.85 -23.14
CA GLY A 227 -7.65 -0.24 -23.03
C GLY A 227 -7.60 -0.94 -21.67
N LYS A 228 -8.40 -0.52 -20.67
CA LYS A 228 -8.48 -1.20 -19.38
C LYS A 228 -9.23 -2.53 -19.49
N THR A 229 -9.04 -3.41 -18.52
CA THR A 229 -9.73 -4.71 -18.44
C THR A 229 -10.27 -4.93 -17.04
N ALA A 230 -11.55 -5.29 -16.95
CA ALA A 230 -12.26 -5.60 -15.72
C ALA A 230 -12.79 -7.04 -15.75
N TYR A 231 -12.92 -7.66 -14.57
CA TYR A 231 -13.48 -9.00 -14.42
C TYR A 231 -14.64 -8.99 -13.42
N GLU A 232 -15.79 -9.51 -13.83
CA GLU A 232 -16.95 -9.67 -12.97
C GLU A 232 -17.35 -11.14 -12.84
N LYS A 233 -17.56 -11.60 -11.61
CA LYS A 233 -18.08 -12.95 -11.35
C LYS A 233 -19.61 -12.93 -11.44
N ILE A 234 -20.18 -13.82 -12.26
CA ILE A 234 -21.63 -14.04 -12.35
C ILE A 234 -22.01 -15.47 -11.94
N ILE A 235 -23.23 -15.62 -11.44
CA ILE A 235 -23.84 -16.91 -11.09
C ILE A 235 -24.98 -17.17 -12.08
N LYS A 236 -24.88 -18.24 -12.87
CA LYS A 236 -25.97 -18.72 -13.74
C LYS A 236 -26.90 -19.61 -12.92
N LYS A 237 -28.20 -19.30 -12.95
CA LYS A 237 -29.26 -20.15 -12.40
C LYS A 237 -29.51 -21.36 -13.28
#